data_AF-A0A0C3LT96-F1
#
_entry.id   AF-A0A0C3LT96-F1
#
_cell.length_a   1.000
_cell.length_b   1.000
_cell.length_c   1.000
_cell.angle_alpha   90.00
_cell.angle_beta   90.00
_cell.angle_gamma   90.00
#
_symmetry.space_group_name_H-M   'P 1'
#
loop_
_entity.id
_entity.type
_entity.pdbx_description
1 polymer ?
#
loop_
_entity_poly.entity_id
_entity_poly.type
_entity_poly.pdbx_seq_one_letter_code
_entity_poly.pdbx_strand_id
1 'polypeptide(L)'
;VVELATNCYGTHVVQKALECDEEIKVGLPLEHASHVWSRIMELTWSPPAPPIFAYVNNALRGRWVELATHETGSLVVQHLFENCVEEDTKDCLEEIFRGFQVVVKDQWGSFVIQHMLEHALSEHRSRALSLLSASLLQYATDAQAIKSIDKALKVCPEEAAEVFVTRLCEPGKTGRRPLIVDLALNNNGSQLITQLAPMATLDQRKRLDAALKKHVVTLKGNKAGSRIVWMFERM
;
A
#
# COMPACT_ATOMS: atom_id res chain seq x y z
N VAL A 1 -13.95 11.07 29.14
CA VAL A 1 -12.73 10.67 28.40
C VAL A 1 -13.00 10.64 26.89
N VAL A 2 -14.02 9.91 26.42
CA VAL A 2 -14.47 9.89 25.01
C VAL A 2 -14.64 11.28 24.40
N GLU A 3 -15.52 12.09 24.97
CA GLU A 3 -15.84 13.44 24.46
C GLU A 3 -14.63 14.39 24.44
N LEU A 4 -13.66 14.18 25.34
CA LEU A 4 -12.41 14.95 25.37
C LEU A 4 -11.43 14.48 24.29
N ALA A 5 -11.28 13.16 24.11
CA ALA A 5 -10.37 12.59 23.12
C ALA A 5 -10.82 12.83 21.67
N THR A 6 -12.11 13.09 21.45
CA THR A 6 -12.67 13.43 20.13
C THR A 6 -12.75 14.94 19.88
N ASN A 7 -12.30 15.76 20.83
CA ASN A 7 -12.26 17.21 20.73
C ASN A 7 -10.83 17.67 20.40
N CYS A 8 -10.68 18.62 19.46
CA CYS A 8 -9.37 19.12 19.02
C CYS A 8 -8.52 19.74 20.15
N TYR A 9 -9.16 20.28 21.20
CA TYR A 9 -8.47 20.80 22.39
C TYR A 9 -8.39 19.77 23.53
N GLY A 10 -9.39 18.87 23.63
CA GLY A 10 -9.45 17.84 24.67
C GLY A 10 -8.43 16.71 24.48
N THR A 11 -8.01 16.47 23.24
CA THR A 11 -6.95 15.51 22.89
C THR A 11 -5.65 15.81 23.65
N HIS A 12 -5.24 17.08 23.78
CA HIS A 12 -4.02 17.44 24.52
C HIS A 12 -4.13 17.16 26.01
N VAL A 13 -5.32 17.33 26.59
CA VAL A 13 -5.60 17.02 28.00
C VAL A 13 -5.56 15.51 28.22
N VAL A 14 -6.14 14.73 27.30
CA VAL A 14 -6.07 13.27 27.36
C VAL A 14 -4.60 12.83 27.19
N GLN A 15 -3.89 13.27 26.16
CA GLN A 15 -2.46 12.97 25.95
C GLN A 15 -1.60 13.26 27.19
N LYS A 16 -1.83 14.39 27.86
CA LYS A 16 -1.09 14.76 29.08
C LYS A 16 -1.52 13.96 30.31
N ALA A 17 -2.81 13.61 30.42
CA ALA A 17 -3.29 12.69 31.46
C ALA A 17 -2.72 11.28 31.29
N LEU A 18 -2.49 10.85 30.04
CA LEU A 18 -1.82 9.58 29.74
C LEU A 18 -0.34 9.54 30.14
N GLU A 19 0.29 10.70 30.39
CA GLU A 19 1.64 10.80 30.95
C GLU A 19 1.64 10.73 32.49
N CYS A 20 0.47 10.81 33.13
CA CYS A 20 0.34 10.92 34.60
C CYS A 20 -0.43 9.77 35.26
N ASP A 21 -1.36 9.11 34.55
CA ASP A 21 -2.21 8.06 35.14
C ASP A 21 -2.63 6.99 34.11
N GLU A 22 -2.26 5.73 34.37
CA GLU A 22 -2.41 4.60 33.44
C GLU A 22 -3.84 4.01 33.43
N GLU A 23 -4.70 4.30 34.42
CA GLU A 23 -6.05 3.73 34.55
C GLU A 23 -7.11 4.36 33.61
N ILE A 24 -6.79 5.44 32.90
CA ILE A 24 -7.78 6.24 32.13
C ILE A 24 -8.15 5.62 30.74
N LYS A 25 -7.70 4.41 30.42
CA LYS A 25 -7.64 3.91 29.03
C LYS A 25 -8.47 2.65 28.72
N VAL A 26 -9.80 2.72 28.71
CA VAL A 26 -10.62 1.80 27.87
C VAL A 26 -11.93 2.49 27.48
N GLY A 27 -12.17 2.73 26.18
CA GLY A 27 -13.47 3.19 25.66
C GLY A 27 -13.47 4.32 24.64
N LEU A 28 -12.30 4.79 24.17
CA LEU A 28 -12.20 5.89 23.19
C LEU A 28 -12.59 5.45 21.76
N PRO A 29 -13.40 6.25 21.02
CA PRO A 29 -13.66 6.02 19.61
C PRO A 29 -12.37 6.19 18.81
N LEU A 30 -11.96 5.13 18.11
CA LEU A 30 -10.69 5.07 17.39
C LEU A 30 -10.65 6.00 16.17
N GLU A 31 -11.79 6.21 15.52
CA GLU A 31 -11.91 7.07 14.34
C GLU A 31 -11.81 8.57 14.66
N HIS A 32 -12.25 8.99 15.86
CA HIS A 32 -12.36 10.41 16.24
C HIS A 32 -11.21 10.90 17.15
N ALA A 33 -10.39 9.98 17.67
CA ALA A 33 -9.31 10.27 18.61
C ALA A 33 -7.92 9.90 18.06
N SER A 34 -7.70 10.05 16.75
CA SER A 34 -6.47 9.61 16.07
C SER A 34 -5.19 10.14 16.74
N HIS A 35 -5.18 11.41 17.12
CA HIS A 35 -4.06 12.04 17.83
C HIS A 35 -3.79 11.43 19.22
N VAL A 36 -4.82 10.95 19.92
CA VAL A 36 -4.62 10.22 21.19
C VAL A 36 -4.00 8.86 20.91
N TRP A 37 -4.48 8.16 19.88
CA TRP A 37 -3.98 6.83 19.52
C TRP A 37 -2.55 6.83 18.98
N SER A 38 -2.19 7.79 18.12
CA SER A 38 -0.80 8.00 17.71
C SER A 38 0.11 8.18 18.91
N ARG A 39 -0.29 9.03 19.87
CA ARG A 39 0.50 9.23 21.09
C ARG A 39 0.58 7.96 21.93
N ILE A 40 -0.50 7.21 22.07
CA ILE A 40 -0.52 5.91 22.78
C ILE A 40 0.50 4.93 22.19
N MET A 41 0.61 4.89 20.85
CA MET A 41 1.51 3.99 20.12
C MET A 41 2.98 4.44 20.21
N GLU A 42 3.25 5.72 20.44
CA GLU A 42 4.61 6.27 20.65
C GLU A 42 5.14 6.10 22.08
N LEU A 43 4.28 5.82 23.07
CA LEU A 43 4.68 5.78 24.47
C LEU A 43 5.45 4.49 24.80
N THR A 44 6.57 4.64 25.52
CA THR A 44 7.27 3.52 26.16
C THR A 44 6.62 3.19 27.50
N TRP A 45 6.09 1.99 27.62
CA TRP A 45 5.40 1.52 28.82
C TRP A 45 6.36 0.88 29.82
N SER A 46 6.19 1.18 31.12
CA SER A 46 6.94 0.49 32.17
C SER A 46 6.38 -0.92 32.41
N PRO A 47 7.22 -1.96 32.61
CA PRO A 47 6.71 -3.30 32.84
C PRO A 47 5.92 -3.44 34.17
N PRO A 48 4.80 -4.21 34.19
CA PRO A 48 4.20 -4.89 33.04
C PRO A 48 3.38 -3.93 32.18
N ALA A 49 3.68 -3.88 30.89
CA ALA A 49 2.93 -3.05 29.96
C ALA A 49 1.46 -3.53 29.89
N PRO A 50 0.47 -2.64 29.95
CA PRO A 50 -0.92 -3.01 29.79
C PRO A 50 -1.19 -3.57 28.38
N PRO A 51 -2.08 -4.58 28.22
CA PRO A 51 -2.32 -5.23 26.93
C PRO A 51 -3.23 -4.38 26.03
N ILE A 52 -2.85 -3.13 25.78
CA ILE A 52 -3.65 -2.13 25.06
C ILE A 52 -3.99 -2.60 23.65
N PHE A 53 -3.01 -3.20 22.95
CA PHE A 53 -3.24 -3.72 21.60
C PHE A 53 -4.20 -4.89 21.56
N ALA A 54 -4.28 -5.71 22.62
CA ALA A 54 -5.30 -6.75 22.70
C ALA A 54 -6.72 -6.14 22.76
N TYR A 55 -6.91 -5.06 23.51
CA TYR A 55 -8.19 -4.33 23.54
C TYR A 55 -8.50 -3.67 22.21
N VAL A 56 -7.53 -3.01 21.59
CA VAL A 56 -7.68 -2.36 20.28
C VAL A 56 -8.04 -3.38 19.21
N ASN A 57 -7.31 -4.49 19.12
CA ASN A 57 -7.57 -5.58 18.18
C ASN A 57 -8.97 -6.18 18.40
N ASN A 58 -9.37 -6.39 19.65
CA ASN A 58 -10.72 -6.89 19.92
C ASN A 58 -11.82 -5.88 19.57
N ALA A 59 -11.58 -4.58 19.82
CA ALA A 59 -12.53 -3.52 19.50
C ALA A 59 -12.64 -3.27 17.98
N LEU A 60 -11.56 -3.44 17.22
CA LEU A 60 -11.51 -3.17 15.77
C LEU A 60 -11.63 -4.42 14.91
N ARG A 61 -11.80 -5.60 15.51
CA ARG A 61 -12.03 -6.83 14.76
C ARG A 61 -13.18 -6.64 13.76
N GLY A 62 -12.91 -6.90 12.48
CA GLY A 62 -13.82 -6.74 11.36
C GLY A 62 -13.98 -5.30 10.85
N ARG A 63 -13.26 -4.33 11.43
CA ARG A 63 -13.38 -2.89 11.12
C ARG A 63 -12.05 -2.23 10.75
N TRP A 64 -10.97 -3.00 10.62
CA TRP A 64 -9.66 -2.43 10.27
C TRP A 64 -9.64 -1.78 8.88
N VAL A 65 -10.35 -2.37 7.92
CA VAL A 65 -10.49 -1.81 6.57
C VAL A 65 -11.23 -0.47 6.61
N GLU A 66 -12.34 -0.41 7.33
CA GLU A 66 -13.13 0.82 7.51
C GLU A 66 -12.26 1.93 8.11
N LEU A 67 -11.54 1.62 9.19
CA LEU A 67 -10.63 2.57 9.84
C LEU A 67 -9.50 3.02 8.90
N ALA A 68 -8.89 2.11 8.15
CA ALA A 68 -7.82 2.43 7.19
C ALA A 68 -8.28 3.33 6.05
N THR A 69 -9.57 3.30 5.70
CA THR A 69 -10.18 4.17 4.68
C THR A 69 -10.82 5.45 5.25
N HIS A 70 -10.68 5.68 6.55
CA HIS A 70 -11.16 6.90 7.20
C HIS A 70 -10.06 7.97 7.21
N GLU A 71 -10.43 9.25 7.06
CA GLU A 71 -9.50 10.38 7.00
C GLU A 71 -8.50 10.38 8.17
N THR A 72 -9.03 10.39 9.39
CA THR A 72 -8.23 10.36 10.62
C THR A 72 -7.86 8.94 11.06
N GLY A 73 -8.68 7.94 10.71
CA GLY A 73 -8.47 6.55 11.14
C GLY A 73 -7.27 5.92 10.43
N SER A 74 -7.04 6.30 9.17
CA SER A 74 -5.89 5.86 8.39
C SER A 74 -4.57 6.21 9.07
N LEU A 75 -4.50 7.33 9.80
CA LEU A 75 -3.31 7.74 10.55
C LEU A 75 -3.03 6.77 11.69
N VAL A 76 -4.06 6.28 12.38
CA VAL A 76 -3.91 5.28 13.44
C VAL A 76 -3.30 3.99 12.89
N VAL A 77 -3.76 3.55 11.72
CA VAL A 77 -3.24 2.33 11.08
C VAL A 77 -1.79 2.53 10.59
N GLN A 78 -1.45 3.71 10.10
CA GLN A 78 -0.06 4.05 9.73
C GLN A 78 0.87 3.98 10.94
N HIS A 79 0.50 4.63 12.06
CA HIS A 79 1.29 4.60 13.29
C HIS A 79 1.42 3.18 13.86
N LEU A 80 0.36 2.36 13.74
CA LEU A 80 0.38 0.97 14.15
C LEU A 80 1.47 0.19 13.39
N PHE A 81 1.58 0.38 12.07
CA PHE A 81 2.63 -0.29 11.27
C PHE A 81 4.04 0.26 11.50
N GLU A 82 4.16 1.53 11.89
CA GLU A 82 5.45 2.16 12.16
C GLU A 82 6.04 1.78 13.53
N ASN A 83 5.20 1.70 14.56
CA ASN A 83 5.66 1.73 15.96
C ASN A 83 5.41 0.44 16.74
N CYS A 84 4.56 -0.46 16.23
CA CYS A 84 4.12 -1.63 16.99
C CYS A 84 4.78 -2.92 16.50
N VAL A 85 4.91 -3.88 17.41
CA VAL A 85 5.49 -5.19 17.10
C VAL A 85 4.50 -6.05 16.30
N GLU A 86 5.02 -7.05 15.59
CA GLU A 86 4.22 -7.91 14.70
C GLU A 86 3.00 -8.53 15.39
N GLU A 87 3.18 -9.02 16.62
CA GLU A 87 2.11 -9.66 17.40
C GLU A 87 0.90 -8.75 17.59
N ASP A 88 1.14 -7.45 17.78
CA ASP A 88 0.10 -6.44 17.99
C ASP A 88 -0.57 -5.99 16.69
N THR A 89 0.13 -6.08 15.55
CA THR A 89 -0.37 -5.62 14.25
C THR A 89 -1.03 -6.71 13.41
N LYS A 90 -0.88 -7.97 13.79
CA LYS A 90 -1.28 -9.16 13.02
C LYS A 90 -2.76 -9.16 12.58
N ASP A 91 -3.68 -8.89 13.50
CA ASP A 91 -5.12 -8.88 13.20
C ASP A 91 -5.47 -7.79 12.19
N CYS A 92 -4.89 -6.59 12.36
CA CYS A 92 -5.01 -5.50 11.41
C CYS A 92 -4.45 -5.90 10.03
N LEU A 93 -3.22 -6.43 9.97
CA LEU A 93 -2.57 -6.83 8.72
C LEU A 93 -3.42 -7.84 7.93
N GLU A 94 -3.92 -8.88 8.59
CA GLU A 94 -4.75 -9.89 7.91
C GLU A 94 -6.05 -9.32 7.37
N GLU A 95 -6.70 -8.41 8.11
CA GLU A 95 -7.90 -7.74 7.61
C GLU A 95 -7.60 -6.78 6.45
N ILE A 96 -6.50 -6.02 6.52
CA ILE A 96 -6.07 -5.17 5.41
C ILE A 96 -5.73 -6.00 4.17
N PHE A 97 -5.09 -7.16 4.31
CA PHE A 97 -4.83 -8.06 3.19
C PHE A 97 -6.12 -8.63 2.58
N ARG A 98 -7.13 -8.96 3.39
CA ARG A 98 -8.45 -9.39 2.89
C ARG A 98 -9.18 -8.24 2.17
N GLY A 99 -9.06 -7.02 2.68
CA GLY A 99 -9.64 -5.80 2.12
C GLY A 99 -8.74 -5.07 1.12
N PHE A 100 -7.64 -5.67 0.65
CA PHE A 100 -6.54 -4.94 0.00
C PHE A 100 -7.01 -4.09 -1.19
N GLN A 101 -7.90 -4.64 -2.02
CA GLN A 101 -8.43 -3.93 -3.19
C GLN A 101 -9.21 -2.66 -2.82
N VAL A 102 -9.90 -2.65 -1.68
CA VAL A 102 -10.62 -1.48 -1.19
C VAL A 102 -9.61 -0.45 -0.69
N VAL A 103 -8.69 -0.88 0.17
CA VAL A 103 -7.73 0.01 0.85
C VAL A 103 -6.76 0.65 -0.16
N VAL A 104 -6.18 -0.12 -1.08
CA VAL A 104 -5.15 0.38 -2.01
C VAL A 104 -5.69 1.43 -3.00
N LYS A 105 -6.99 1.39 -3.30
CA LYS A 105 -7.66 2.31 -4.22
C LYS A 105 -8.30 3.50 -3.51
N ASP A 106 -8.30 3.49 -2.18
CA ASP A 106 -8.89 4.56 -1.38
C ASP A 106 -7.93 5.76 -1.22
N GLN A 107 -8.50 6.95 -1.09
CA GLN A 107 -7.75 8.20 -0.96
C GLN A 107 -6.89 8.26 0.32
N TRP A 108 -7.33 7.61 1.40
CA TRP A 108 -6.62 7.51 2.67
C TRP A 108 -5.92 6.16 2.79
N GLY A 109 -6.61 5.08 2.41
CA GLY A 109 -6.09 3.72 2.45
C GLY A 109 -4.83 3.51 1.61
N SER A 110 -4.66 4.23 0.50
CA SER A 110 -3.42 4.16 -0.29
C SER A 110 -2.17 4.59 0.51
N PHE A 111 -2.31 5.49 1.50
CA PHE A 111 -1.21 5.83 2.41
C PHE A 111 -0.92 4.71 3.41
N VAL A 112 -1.95 3.99 3.86
CA VAL A 112 -1.80 2.80 4.72
C VAL A 112 -0.99 1.71 4.01
N ILE A 113 -1.29 1.43 2.72
CA ILE A 113 -0.51 0.45 1.94
C ILE A 113 0.93 0.94 1.72
N GLN A 114 1.14 2.25 1.50
CA GLN A 114 2.49 2.80 1.37
C GLN A 114 3.32 2.64 2.64
N HIS A 115 2.74 2.86 3.82
CA HIS A 115 3.43 2.65 5.10
C HIS A 115 3.66 1.16 5.38
N MET A 116 2.70 0.29 5.03
CA MET A 116 2.92 -1.16 5.09
C MET A 116 4.12 -1.59 4.25
N LEU A 117 4.27 -1.05 3.03
CA LEU A 117 5.42 -1.37 2.16
C LEU A 117 6.76 -0.88 2.74
N GLU A 118 6.74 0.19 3.53
CA GLU A 118 7.95 0.81 4.10
C GLU A 118 8.37 0.19 5.44
N HIS A 119 7.41 -0.14 6.31
CA HIS A 119 7.67 -0.52 7.69
C HIS A 119 7.39 -2.00 8.00
N ALA A 120 6.58 -2.68 7.20
CA ALA A 120 6.27 -4.08 7.49
C ALA A 120 7.48 -5.00 7.26
N LEU A 121 7.45 -6.14 7.96
CA LEU A 121 8.41 -7.21 7.78
C LEU A 121 8.46 -7.69 6.32
N SER A 122 9.58 -8.29 5.95
CA SER A 122 9.83 -8.73 4.57
C SER A 122 8.71 -9.61 4.02
N GLU A 123 8.17 -10.53 4.82
CA GLU A 123 7.07 -11.42 4.40
C GLU A 123 5.79 -10.66 4.03
N HIS A 124 5.38 -9.72 4.87
CA HIS A 124 4.18 -8.90 4.63
C HIS A 124 4.36 -7.98 3.42
N ARG A 125 5.56 -7.40 3.24
CA ARG A 125 5.89 -6.63 2.06
C ARG A 125 5.82 -7.49 0.79
N SER A 126 6.40 -8.69 0.79
CA SER A 126 6.30 -9.62 -0.35
C SER A 126 4.85 -10.00 -0.66
N ARG A 127 4.00 -10.18 0.36
CA ARG A 127 2.56 -10.43 0.19
C ARG A 127 1.85 -9.23 -0.45
N ALA A 128 2.15 -8.00 0.00
CA ALA A 128 1.60 -6.78 -0.60
C ALA A 128 2.03 -6.63 -2.07
N LEU A 129 3.30 -6.88 -2.40
CA LEU A 129 3.79 -6.87 -3.79
C LEU A 129 3.08 -7.91 -4.65
N SER A 130 2.85 -9.11 -4.11
CA SER A 130 2.11 -10.18 -4.80
C SER A 130 0.68 -9.76 -5.13
N LEU A 131 -0.01 -9.10 -4.19
CA LEU A 131 -1.36 -8.56 -4.40
C LEU A 131 -1.37 -7.43 -5.45
N LEU A 132 -0.39 -6.51 -5.39
CA LEU A 132 -0.24 -5.46 -6.39
C LEU A 132 -0.02 -6.06 -7.79
N SER A 133 0.83 -7.09 -7.90
CA SER A 133 1.14 -7.77 -9.15
C SER A 133 -0.04 -8.52 -9.76
N ALA A 134 -0.84 -9.20 -8.91
CA ALA A 134 -2.00 -9.98 -9.35
C ALA A 134 -2.99 -9.12 -10.18
N SER A 135 -3.22 -7.89 -9.76
CA SER A 135 -4.10 -6.91 -10.42
C SER A 135 -3.34 -5.69 -10.97
N LEU A 136 -2.09 -5.89 -11.42
CA LEU A 136 -1.18 -4.80 -11.83
C LEU A 136 -1.80 -3.79 -12.81
N LEU A 137 -2.53 -4.26 -13.83
CA LEU A 137 -3.19 -3.38 -14.79
C LEU A 137 -4.22 -2.46 -14.12
N GLN A 138 -5.03 -3.02 -13.21
CA GLN A 138 -6.06 -2.27 -12.50
C GLN A 138 -5.44 -1.22 -11.59
N TYR A 139 -4.37 -1.56 -10.87
CA TYR A 139 -3.74 -0.65 -9.92
C TYR A 139 -2.86 0.40 -10.59
N ALA A 140 -2.12 0.04 -11.64
CA ALA A 140 -1.29 0.99 -12.36
C ALA A 140 -2.08 2.04 -13.16
N THR A 141 -3.38 1.81 -13.40
CA THR A 141 -4.26 2.76 -14.09
C THR A 141 -5.20 3.51 -13.14
N ASP A 142 -5.13 3.22 -11.84
CA ASP A 142 -5.90 3.90 -10.79
C ASP A 142 -5.08 5.03 -10.15
N ALA A 143 -5.72 6.16 -9.86
CA ALA A 143 -5.04 7.36 -9.38
C ALA A 143 -4.48 7.23 -7.94
N GLN A 144 -5.06 6.34 -7.12
CA GLN A 144 -4.58 6.11 -5.75
C GLN A 144 -3.66 4.90 -5.70
N ALA A 145 -4.04 3.79 -6.34
CA ALA A 145 -3.28 2.55 -6.22
C ALA A 145 -1.90 2.60 -6.90
N ILE A 146 -1.72 3.41 -7.95
CA ILE A 146 -0.39 3.61 -8.56
C ILE A 146 0.63 4.14 -7.56
N LYS A 147 0.21 4.93 -6.57
CA LYS A 147 1.10 5.46 -5.53
C LYS A 147 1.74 4.35 -4.70
N SER A 148 1.02 3.27 -4.44
CA SER A 148 1.56 2.09 -3.74
C SER A 148 2.56 1.33 -4.62
N ILE A 149 2.37 1.28 -5.94
CA ILE A 149 3.34 0.71 -6.88
C ILE A 149 4.62 1.57 -6.92
N ASP A 150 4.47 2.89 -7.02
CA ASP A 150 5.60 3.82 -7.02
C ASP A 150 6.38 3.76 -5.70
N LYS A 151 5.66 3.66 -4.57
CA LYS A 151 6.28 3.49 -3.25
C LYS A 151 7.04 2.18 -3.16
N ALA A 152 6.46 1.07 -3.61
CA ALA A 152 7.15 -0.23 -3.68
C ALA A 152 8.46 -0.13 -4.47
N LEU A 153 8.43 0.50 -5.65
CA LEU A 153 9.63 0.70 -6.47
C LEU A 153 10.67 1.64 -5.84
N LYS A 154 10.26 2.47 -4.88
CA LYS A 154 11.17 3.36 -4.13
C LYS A 154 11.80 2.65 -2.93
N VAL A 155 11.04 1.88 -2.17
CA VAL A 155 11.48 1.29 -0.89
C VAL A 155 12.14 -0.09 -1.06
N CYS A 156 11.73 -0.86 -2.06
CA CYS A 156 12.30 -2.18 -2.37
C CYS A 156 12.47 -2.39 -3.89
N PRO A 157 13.29 -1.56 -4.57
CA PRO A 157 13.37 -1.50 -6.03
C PRO A 157 13.65 -2.85 -6.68
N GLU A 158 14.60 -3.64 -6.17
CA GLU A 158 14.95 -4.95 -6.76
C GLU A 158 13.81 -5.96 -6.64
N GLU A 159 13.21 -6.08 -5.45
CA GLU A 159 12.10 -7.00 -5.16
C GLU A 159 10.84 -6.61 -5.97
N ALA A 160 10.49 -5.32 -5.95
CA ALA A 160 9.33 -4.79 -6.68
C ALA A 160 9.52 -4.90 -8.21
N ALA A 161 10.70 -4.56 -8.72
CA ALA A 161 10.98 -4.66 -10.15
C ALA A 161 10.91 -6.10 -10.63
N GLU A 162 11.49 -7.06 -9.90
CA GLU A 162 11.42 -8.46 -10.29
C GLU A 162 9.97 -8.96 -10.35
N VAL A 163 9.16 -8.65 -9.33
CA VAL A 163 7.75 -9.02 -9.28
C VAL A 163 6.95 -8.40 -10.44
N PHE A 164 7.10 -7.10 -10.70
CA PHE A 164 6.32 -6.41 -11.72
C PHE A 164 6.82 -6.70 -13.15
N VAL A 165 8.13 -6.82 -13.38
CA VAL A 165 8.68 -7.18 -14.70
C VAL A 165 8.30 -8.62 -15.06
N THR A 166 8.38 -9.55 -14.11
CA THR A 166 7.94 -10.93 -14.33
C THR A 166 6.45 -10.96 -14.71
N ARG A 167 5.62 -10.15 -14.04
CA ARG A 167 4.20 -9.98 -14.39
C ARG A 167 3.98 -9.39 -15.80
N LEU A 168 4.79 -8.41 -16.21
CA LEU A 168 4.73 -7.81 -17.55
C LEU A 168 5.12 -8.80 -18.66
N CYS A 169 6.01 -9.75 -18.35
CA CYS A 169 6.48 -10.76 -19.30
C CYS A 169 5.47 -11.90 -19.54
N GLU A 170 4.42 -11.99 -18.73
CA GLU A 170 3.42 -13.04 -18.90
C GLU A 170 2.66 -12.87 -20.23
N PRO A 171 2.38 -13.99 -20.94
CA PRO A 171 1.56 -13.94 -22.13
C PRO A 171 0.13 -13.50 -21.79
N GLY A 172 -0.54 -12.89 -22.77
CA GLY A 172 -1.98 -12.63 -22.65
C GLY A 172 -2.75 -13.94 -22.44
N LYS A 173 -3.77 -13.90 -21.57
CA LYS A 173 -4.74 -15.00 -21.46
C LYS A 173 -5.44 -15.21 -22.80
N THR A 174 -5.89 -16.43 -23.09
CA THR A 174 -6.51 -16.81 -24.39
C THR A 174 -7.49 -15.74 -24.90
N GLY A 175 -7.22 -15.22 -26.10
CA GLY A 175 -8.06 -14.20 -26.75
C GLY A 175 -7.87 -12.76 -26.25
N ARG A 176 -6.95 -12.50 -25.32
CA ARG A 176 -6.61 -11.15 -24.84
C ARG A 176 -5.16 -10.80 -25.17
N ARG A 177 -4.91 -9.52 -25.40
CA ARG A 177 -3.54 -9.00 -25.57
C ARG A 177 -2.75 -9.08 -24.25
N PRO A 178 -1.41 -9.14 -24.32
CA PRO A 178 -0.56 -9.13 -23.12
C PRO A 178 -0.73 -7.86 -22.28
N LEU A 179 -0.55 -7.97 -20.96
CA LEU A 179 -0.73 -6.88 -20.01
C LEU A 179 0.17 -5.67 -20.30
N ILE A 180 1.40 -5.89 -20.76
CA ILE A 180 2.31 -4.81 -21.18
C ILE A 180 1.70 -3.94 -22.30
N VAL A 181 0.92 -4.53 -23.21
CA VAL A 181 0.29 -3.78 -24.32
C VAL A 181 -0.83 -2.90 -23.79
N ASP A 182 -1.65 -3.41 -22.86
CA ASP A 182 -2.69 -2.61 -22.20
C ASP A 182 -2.08 -1.43 -21.44
N LEU A 183 -1.01 -1.66 -20.67
CA LEU A 183 -0.33 -0.61 -19.93
C LEU A 183 0.37 0.41 -20.85
N ALA A 184 1.00 -0.02 -21.93
CA ALA A 184 1.67 0.89 -22.87
C ALA A 184 0.70 1.87 -23.54
N LEU A 185 -0.58 1.52 -23.67
CA LEU A 185 -1.62 2.39 -24.22
C LEU A 185 -2.20 3.39 -23.20
N ASN A 186 -1.86 3.24 -21.92
CA ASN A 186 -2.26 4.14 -20.84
C ASN A 186 -1.08 5.06 -20.43
N ASN A 187 -1.35 6.31 -20.05
CA ASN A 187 -0.29 7.24 -19.66
C ASN A 187 0.50 6.76 -18.42
N ASN A 188 -0.20 6.41 -17.34
CA ASN A 188 0.42 5.92 -16.10
C ASN A 188 1.10 4.57 -16.34
N GLY A 189 0.43 3.66 -17.06
CA GLY A 189 1.01 2.37 -17.44
C GLY A 189 2.28 2.51 -18.27
N SER A 190 2.33 3.44 -19.22
CA SER A 190 3.52 3.72 -20.02
C SER A 190 4.67 4.25 -19.16
N GLN A 191 4.38 5.14 -18.20
CA GLN A 191 5.38 5.64 -17.26
C GLN A 191 5.95 4.52 -16.39
N LEU A 192 5.09 3.64 -15.87
CA LEU A 192 5.51 2.47 -15.11
C LEU A 192 6.42 1.55 -15.94
N ILE A 193 6.08 1.28 -17.21
CA ILE A 193 6.94 0.49 -18.12
C ILE A 193 8.29 1.19 -18.33
N THR A 194 8.32 2.51 -18.51
CA THR A 194 9.58 3.28 -18.66
C THR A 194 10.45 3.19 -17.41
N GLN A 195 9.87 3.15 -16.22
CA GLN A 195 10.61 2.97 -14.97
C GLN A 195 11.14 1.55 -14.78
N LEU A 196 10.35 0.54 -15.15
CA LEU A 196 10.70 -0.88 -14.97
C LEU A 196 11.66 -1.44 -16.02
N ALA A 197 11.57 -0.99 -17.27
CA ALA A 197 12.35 -1.56 -18.37
C ALA A 197 13.87 -1.50 -18.14
N PRO A 198 14.45 -0.41 -17.60
CA PRO A 198 15.87 -0.36 -17.22
C PRO A 198 16.28 -1.37 -16.14
N MET A 199 15.35 -1.76 -15.26
CA MET A 199 15.60 -2.71 -14.17
C MET A 199 15.47 -4.17 -14.62
N ALA A 200 14.87 -4.41 -15.79
CA ALA A 200 14.71 -5.75 -16.36
C ALA A 200 16.04 -6.31 -16.89
N THR A 201 16.23 -7.62 -16.71
CA THR A 201 17.32 -8.40 -17.33
C THR A 201 17.24 -8.38 -18.86
N LEU A 202 18.34 -8.72 -19.53
CA LEU A 202 18.38 -8.78 -21.00
C LEU A 202 17.32 -9.74 -21.58
N ASP A 203 17.09 -10.89 -20.93
CA ASP A 203 16.07 -11.86 -21.34
C ASP A 203 14.64 -11.30 -21.16
N GLN A 204 14.35 -10.71 -20.00
CA GLN A 204 13.06 -10.05 -19.75
C GLN A 204 12.81 -8.94 -20.79
N ARG A 205 13.79 -8.06 -21.07
CA ARG A 205 13.65 -7.02 -22.10
C ARG A 205 13.33 -7.58 -23.48
N LYS A 206 13.99 -8.67 -23.89
CA LYS A 206 13.69 -9.36 -25.17
C LYS A 206 12.26 -9.91 -25.20
N ARG A 207 11.78 -10.48 -24.10
CA ARG A 207 10.38 -10.98 -24.00
C ARG A 207 9.37 -9.84 -24.08
N LEU A 208 9.62 -8.74 -23.38
CA LEU A 208 8.77 -7.54 -23.42
C LEU A 208 8.73 -6.93 -24.84
N ASP A 209 9.90 -6.76 -25.49
CA ASP A 209 10.01 -6.26 -26.87
C ASP A 209 9.25 -7.16 -27.86
N ALA A 210 9.42 -8.48 -27.76
CA ALA A 210 8.70 -9.43 -28.60
C ALA A 210 7.18 -9.34 -28.43
N ALA A 211 6.69 -9.11 -27.20
CA ALA A 211 5.26 -8.93 -26.93
C ALA A 211 4.71 -7.61 -27.54
N LEU A 212 5.48 -6.52 -27.44
CA LEU A 212 5.14 -5.22 -28.01
C LEU A 212 5.13 -5.25 -29.54
N LYS A 213 6.14 -5.86 -30.17
CA LYS A 213 6.27 -5.94 -31.64
C LYS A 213 5.07 -6.61 -32.31
N LYS A 214 4.49 -7.63 -31.68
CA LYS A 214 3.25 -8.28 -32.16
C LYS A 214 2.04 -7.34 -32.23
N HIS A 215 2.09 -6.20 -31.54
CA HIS A 215 0.99 -5.23 -31.44
C HIS A 215 1.43 -3.82 -31.89
N VAL A 216 2.52 -3.72 -32.67
CA VAL A 216 3.15 -2.44 -33.01
C VAL A 216 2.22 -1.47 -33.75
N VAL A 217 1.32 -1.99 -34.60
CA VAL A 217 0.36 -1.17 -35.35
C VAL A 217 -0.58 -0.42 -34.40
N THR A 218 -1.16 -1.12 -33.41
CA THR A 218 -2.02 -0.53 -32.39
C THR A 218 -1.25 0.45 -31.51
N LEU A 219 -0.03 0.09 -31.10
CA LEU A 219 0.80 0.91 -30.22
C LEU A 219 1.25 2.21 -30.89
N LYS A 220 1.66 2.17 -32.16
CA LYS A 220 2.07 3.38 -32.92
C LYS A 220 0.91 4.33 -33.19
N GLY A 221 -0.34 3.83 -33.22
CA GLY A 221 -1.55 4.65 -33.28
C GLY A 221 -1.86 5.43 -32.01
N ASN A 222 -1.15 5.18 -30.90
CA ASN A 222 -1.34 5.83 -29.61
C ASN A 222 -0.06 6.58 -29.19
N LYS A 223 -0.19 7.81 -28.67
CA LYS A 223 0.97 8.65 -28.29
C LYS A 223 1.84 8.01 -27.19
N ALA A 224 1.24 7.39 -26.18
CA ALA A 224 1.97 6.69 -25.13
C ALA A 224 2.60 5.40 -25.66
N GLY A 225 1.82 4.60 -26.38
CA GLY A 225 2.28 3.33 -26.97
C GLY A 225 3.45 3.52 -27.94
N SER A 226 3.41 4.54 -28.80
CA SER A 226 4.48 4.84 -29.74
C SER A 226 5.79 5.18 -29.04
N ARG A 227 5.75 5.86 -27.88
CA ARG A 227 6.96 6.15 -27.09
C ARG A 227 7.56 4.88 -26.50
N ILE A 228 6.72 3.97 -26.01
CA ILE A 228 7.19 2.68 -25.46
C ILE A 228 7.82 1.82 -26.55
N VAL A 229 7.20 1.71 -27.73
CA VAL A 229 7.81 0.99 -28.86
C VAL A 229 9.18 1.56 -29.19
N TRP A 230 9.28 2.89 -29.35
CA TRP A 230 10.55 3.54 -29.67
C TRP A 230 11.63 3.37 -28.59
N MET A 231 11.22 3.34 -27.32
CA MET A 231 12.11 3.07 -26.20
C MET A 231 12.72 1.67 -26.31
N PHE A 232 11.90 0.63 -26.52
CA PHE A 232 12.38 -0.75 -26.64
C PHE A 232 13.20 -1.00 -27.92
N GLU A 233 12.94 -0.28 -29.01
CA GLU A 233 13.77 -0.34 -30.23
C GLU A 233 15.22 0.17 -30.01
N ARG A 234 15.48 0.90 -28.91
CA ARG A 234 16.78 1.54 -28.60
C ARG A 234 17.48 0.99 -27.36
N MET A 235 16.86 0.04 -26.65
CA MET A 235 17.38 -0.57 -25.42
C MET A 235 18.21 -1.82 -25.70
#